data_AF-A0A2D6YU06-F1
#
_entry.id   AF-A0A2D6YU06-F1
#
_cell.length_a   1.000
_cell.length_b   1.000
_cell.length_c   1.000
_cell.angle_alpha   90.00
_cell.angle_beta   90.00
_cell.angle_gamma   90.00
#
_symmetry.space_group_name_H-M   'P 1'
#
loop_
_entity.id
_entity.type
_entity.pdbx_description
1 polymer ?
#
loop_
_entity_poly.entity_id
_entity_poly.type
_entity_poly.pdbx_seq_one_letter_code
_entity_poly.pdbx_strand_id
1 'polypeptide(L)'
;MARRRTWNPIKIVRRRLQRIARQSATRNRTPWARAIDWSLLLSFPLGFVLAFALDANVSRVSTETLATVRLGRDDRGTPLRGVIVRDEPVGVPWPFGSPLATVEIRRRTVDHGWPFASRTTIAPLELPTVPLADPDVVVDLTGPDAAAGLAALRDATGVDLFGGLDVAMDVMTSERRRDLVDDVRSRSTTTTRSWSATLAAAATLWLLLFVSSIVVIRTSQVGTWFVGRWRRRRMVGKLRDGRCPFCGYDLSGIRFPRKCSECGRRIWG
;
A
#
# COMPACT_ATOMS: atom_id res chain seq x y z
N MET A 1 65.00 21.27 13.07
CA MET A 1 63.88 21.79 12.25
C MET A 1 62.96 20.65 11.83
N ALA A 2 61.76 20.57 12.39
CA ALA A 2 60.78 19.51 12.11
C ALA A 2 60.09 19.74 10.75
N ARG A 3 60.25 18.81 9.80
CA ARG A 3 59.54 18.84 8.51
C ARG A 3 58.04 18.60 8.74
N ARG A 4 57.21 19.65 8.55
CA ARG A 4 55.76 19.52 8.50
C ARG A 4 55.36 18.63 7.31
N ARG A 5 54.90 17.40 7.59
CA ARG A 5 54.24 16.54 6.60
C ARG A 5 52.90 17.19 6.22
N THR A 6 52.82 17.78 5.04
CA THR A 6 51.56 18.25 4.48
C THR A 6 50.70 17.05 4.12
N TRP A 7 49.70 16.78 4.97
CA TRP A 7 48.65 15.80 4.71
C TRP A 7 47.81 16.29 3.54
N ASN A 8 47.96 15.66 2.38
CA ASN A 8 47.15 15.98 1.21
C ASN A 8 45.95 15.01 1.16
N PRO A 9 44.75 15.43 1.59
CA PRO A 9 43.60 14.55 1.77
C PRO A 9 43.17 13.89 0.45
N ILE A 10 43.36 14.57 -0.67
CA ILE A 10 43.05 14.07 -2.01
C ILE A 10 43.90 12.83 -2.35
N LYS A 11 45.20 12.83 -2.02
CA LYS A 11 46.08 11.66 -2.25
C LYS A 11 45.69 10.48 -1.37
N ILE A 12 45.18 10.73 -0.17
CA ILE A 12 44.72 9.68 0.76
C ILE A 12 43.43 9.04 0.27
N VAL A 13 42.47 9.86 -0.17
CA VAL A 13 41.21 9.39 -0.75
C VAL A 13 41.48 8.59 -2.03
N ARG A 14 42.33 9.09 -2.94
CA ARG A 14 42.69 8.38 -4.17
C ARG A 14 43.34 7.01 -3.89
N ARG A 15 44.25 6.94 -2.92
CA ARG A 15 44.87 5.66 -2.49
C ARG A 15 43.86 4.71 -1.87
N ARG A 16 42.88 5.21 -1.09
CA ARG A 16 41.78 4.40 -0.54
C ARG A 16 40.89 3.84 -1.65
N LEU A 17 40.47 4.68 -2.61
CA LEU A 17 39.65 4.25 -3.76
C LEU A 17 40.38 3.20 -4.61
N GLN A 18 41.68 3.37 -4.86
CA GLN A 18 42.49 2.38 -5.57
C GLN A 18 42.62 1.05 -4.83
N ARG A 19 42.71 1.07 -3.49
CA ARG A 19 42.70 -0.18 -2.69
C ARG A 19 41.35 -0.87 -2.73
N ILE A 20 40.26 -0.12 -2.63
CA ILE A 20 38.89 -0.65 -2.75
C ILE A 20 38.70 -1.29 -4.13
N ALA A 21 39.15 -0.63 -5.21
CA ALA A 21 39.09 -1.15 -6.57
C ALA A 21 39.94 -2.42 -6.77
N ARG A 22 41.15 -2.48 -6.20
CA ARG A 22 41.98 -3.70 -6.25
C ARG A 22 41.35 -4.86 -5.46
N GLN A 23 40.78 -4.58 -4.30
CA GLN A 23 40.14 -5.60 -3.45
C GLN A 23 38.80 -6.06 -4.03
N SER A 24 38.05 -5.20 -4.73
CA SER A 24 36.82 -5.58 -5.43
C SER A 24 37.10 -6.37 -6.71
N ALA A 25 38.19 -6.06 -7.43
CA ALA A 25 38.59 -6.75 -8.65
C ALA A 25 39.19 -8.15 -8.41
N THR A 26 39.81 -8.38 -7.25
CA THR A 26 40.46 -9.67 -6.91
C THR A 26 39.55 -10.65 -6.16
N ARG A 27 38.32 -10.26 -5.82
CA ARG A 27 37.38 -11.14 -5.13
C ARG A 27 36.77 -12.11 -6.13
N ASN A 28 37.12 -13.40 -6.05
CA ASN A 28 36.41 -14.47 -6.76
C ASN A 28 34.91 -14.38 -6.43
N ARG A 29 34.11 -13.86 -7.37
CA ARG A 29 32.66 -13.73 -7.18
C ARG A 29 32.04 -15.12 -7.17
N THR A 30 31.61 -15.55 -5.99
CA THR A 30 30.79 -16.75 -5.83
C THR A 30 29.49 -16.60 -6.67
N PRO A 31 28.86 -17.70 -7.10
CA PRO A 31 27.59 -17.64 -7.84
C PRO A 31 26.52 -16.85 -7.05
N TRP A 32 26.54 -16.98 -5.72
CA TRP A 32 25.65 -16.25 -4.81
C TRP A 32 25.90 -14.74 -4.79
N ALA A 33 27.15 -14.28 -4.90
CA ALA A 33 27.44 -12.85 -5.01
C ALA A 33 26.90 -12.27 -6.33
N ARG A 34 27.04 -13.01 -7.45
CA ARG A 34 26.44 -12.60 -8.74
C ARG A 34 24.92 -12.56 -8.67
N ALA A 35 24.28 -13.52 -7.99
CA ALA A 35 22.84 -13.53 -7.81
C ALA A 35 22.34 -12.29 -7.04
N ILE A 36 23.06 -11.85 -6.00
CA ILE A 36 22.74 -10.62 -5.27
C ILE A 36 22.90 -9.39 -6.18
N ASP A 37 23.99 -9.29 -6.94
CA ASP A 37 24.20 -8.19 -7.89
C ASP A 37 23.05 -8.09 -8.90
N TRP A 38 22.65 -9.22 -9.51
CA TRP A 38 21.53 -9.28 -10.43
C TRP A 38 20.20 -8.95 -9.76
N SER A 39 19.96 -9.40 -8.53
CA SER A 39 18.75 -9.09 -7.79
C SER A 39 18.60 -7.59 -7.53
N LEU A 40 19.71 -6.88 -7.25
CA LEU A 40 19.71 -5.43 -7.07
C LEU A 40 19.37 -4.71 -8.38
N LEU A 41 19.98 -5.13 -9.49
CA LEU A 41 19.77 -4.54 -10.81
C LEU A 41 18.34 -4.76 -11.33
N LEU A 42 17.79 -5.96 -11.15
CA LEU A 42 16.46 -6.31 -11.65
C LEU A 42 15.33 -5.79 -10.75
N SER A 43 15.55 -5.69 -9.44
CA SER A 43 14.52 -5.17 -8.51
C SER A 43 14.22 -3.70 -8.72
N PHE A 44 15.15 -2.90 -9.25
CA PHE A 44 14.94 -1.47 -9.48
C PHE A 44 13.83 -1.17 -10.50
N PRO A 45 13.91 -1.62 -11.77
CA PRO A 45 12.82 -1.41 -12.72
C PRO A 45 11.53 -2.13 -12.28
N LEU A 46 11.64 -3.30 -11.62
CA LEU A 46 10.48 -4.03 -11.13
C LEU A 46 9.73 -3.26 -10.03
N GLY A 47 10.46 -2.62 -9.11
CA GLY A 47 9.87 -1.79 -8.04
C GLY A 47 9.17 -0.55 -8.59
N PHE A 48 9.70 0.04 -9.65
CA PHE A 48 9.05 1.15 -10.35
C PHE A 48 7.75 0.70 -11.03
N VAL A 49 7.78 -0.39 -11.79
CA VAL A 49 6.58 -0.96 -12.43
C VAL A 49 5.52 -1.33 -11.38
N LEU A 50 5.94 -1.94 -10.27
CA LEU A 50 5.05 -2.31 -9.19
C LEU A 50 4.40 -1.10 -8.52
N ALA A 51 5.11 0.03 -8.39
CA ALA A 51 4.54 1.26 -7.84
C ALA A 51 3.36 1.77 -8.70
N PHE A 52 3.51 1.78 -10.03
CA PHE A 52 2.42 2.16 -10.93
C PHE A 52 1.28 1.13 -10.94
N ALA A 53 1.61 -0.16 -10.85
CA ALA A 53 0.59 -1.19 -10.75
C ALA A 53 -0.23 -1.04 -9.46
N LEU A 54 0.40 -0.74 -8.33
CA LEU A 54 -0.29 -0.49 -7.06
C LEU A 54 -1.09 0.82 -7.09
N ASP A 55 -0.59 1.89 -7.72
CA ASP A 55 -1.34 3.14 -7.92
C ASP A 55 -2.61 2.93 -8.77
N ALA A 56 -2.58 1.99 -9.72
CA ALA A 56 -3.74 1.66 -10.54
C ALA A 56 -4.75 0.76 -9.84
N ASN A 57 -4.30 -0.17 -9.00
CA ASN A 57 -5.17 -1.25 -8.48
C ASN A 57 -5.50 -1.12 -6.99
N VAL A 58 -4.69 -0.41 -6.21
CA VAL A 58 -4.89 -0.25 -4.77
C VAL A 58 -5.41 1.16 -4.51
N SER A 59 -6.62 1.22 -3.97
CA SER A 59 -7.22 2.47 -3.51
C SER A 59 -7.73 2.31 -2.09
N ARG A 60 -7.65 3.39 -1.32
CA ARG A 60 -8.23 3.52 0.01
C ARG A 60 -9.23 4.66 -0.04
N VAL A 61 -10.45 4.39 0.40
CA VAL A 61 -11.52 5.40 0.43
C VAL A 61 -11.64 5.91 1.85
N SER A 62 -11.62 7.23 2.00
CA SER A 62 -11.95 7.91 3.25
C SER A 62 -13.11 8.87 2.99
N THR A 63 -13.99 8.98 3.99
CA THR A 63 -15.15 9.86 3.96
C THR A 63 -15.06 10.79 5.16
N GLU A 64 -15.12 12.09 4.90
CA GLU A 64 -15.07 13.13 5.92
C GLU A 64 -16.38 13.93 5.88
N THR A 65 -17.06 14.05 7.01
CA THR A 65 -18.26 14.89 7.14
C THR A 65 -17.83 16.32 7.45
N LEU A 66 -18.03 17.24 6.51
CA LEU A 66 -17.60 18.64 6.59
C LEU A 66 -18.58 19.53 7.36
N ALA A 67 -19.86 19.17 7.32
CA ALA A 67 -20.95 19.87 7.99
C ALA A 67 -22.20 18.98 8.05
N THR A 68 -23.08 19.29 8.99
CA THR A 68 -24.39 18.67 9.12
C THR A 68 -25.46 19.76 9.07
N VAL A 69 -26.44 19.62 8.19
CA VAL A 69 -27.59 20.52 8.07
C VAL A 69 -28.82 19.77 8.53
N ARG A 70 -29.52 20.31 9.53
CA ARG A 70 -30.81 19.78 9.97
C ARG A 70 -31.91 20.44 9.16
N LEU A 71 -32.81 19.63 8.61
CA LEU A 71 -33.98 20.06 7.88
C LEU A 71 -35.24 19.87 8.73
N GLY A 72 -36.12 20.85 8.68
CA GLY A 72 -37.39 20.81 9.37
C GLY A 72 -38.36 21.88 8.90
N ARG A 73 -39.46 21.98 9.61
CA ARG A 73 -40.51 22.98 9.40
C ARG A 73 -40.88 23.61 10.74
N ASP A 74 -41.25 24.88 10.71
CA ASP A 74 -41.73 25.57 11.90
C ASP A 74 -43.10 25.00 12.30
N ASP A 75 -43.99 24.80 11.31
CA ASP A 75 -45.31 24.17 11.49
C ASP A 75 -45.69 23.30 10.26
N ARG A 76 -46.76 22.49 10.41
CA ARG A 76 -47.32 21.72 9.28
C ARG A 76 -47.84 22.65 8.19
N GLY A 77 -47.13 22.71 7.07
CA GLY A 77 -47.48 23.53 5.90
C GLY A 77 -46.56 24.72 5.65
N THR A 78 -45.62 25.01 6.56
CA THR A 78 -44.57 26.01 6.30
C THR A 78 -43.52 25.46 5.34
N PRO A 79 -42.83 26.33 4.56
CA PRO A 79 -41.74 25.89 3.70
C PRO A 79 -40.64 25.18 4.49
N LEU A 80 -39.90 24.30 3.81
CA LEU A 80 -38.76 23.60 4.37
C LEU A 80 -37.67 24.61 4.76
N ARG A 81 -37.11 24.47 5.96
CA ARG A 81 -36.01 25.28 6.47
C ARG A 81 -34.86 24.40 6.93
N GLY A 82 -33.66 24.96 6.90
CA GLY A 82 -32.45 24.26 7.31
C GLY A 82 -31.62 25.10 8.28
N VAL A 83 -30.90 24.42 9.18
CA VAL A 83 -29.92 25.05 10.08
C VAL A 83 -28.66 24.20 10.11
N ILE A 84 -27.49 24.84 9.98
CA ILE A 84 -26.20 24.14 10.10
C ILE A 84 -25.90 23.87 11.58
N VAL A 85 -25.48 22.66 11.89
CA VAL A 85 -25.03 22.27 13.23
C VAL A 85 -23.51 22.18 13.20
N ARG A 86 -22.83 23.01 14.00
CA ARG A 86 -21.39 23.25 13.91
C ARG A 86 -20.53 22.32 14.77
N ASP A 87 -21.12 21.54 15.68
CA ASP A 87 -20.43 20.59 16.57
C ASP A 87 -21.23 19.29 16.70
N GLU A 88 -20.63 18.24 17.28
CA GLU A 88 -21.20 16.88 17.45
C GLU A 88 -22.74 16.93 17.59
N PRO A 89 -23.50 16.38 16.61
CA PRO A 89 -24.94 16.58 16.54
C PRO A 89 -25.70 15.93 17.70
N VAL A 90 -25.01 15.18 18.55
CA VAL A 90 -25.56 14.49 19.71
C VAL A 90 -25.80 15.50 20.83
N GLY A 91 -27.06 15.79 21.13
CA GLY A 91 -27.47 16.65 22.25
C GLY A 91 -27.82 18.10 21.88
N VAL A 92 -27.57 18.54 20.64
CA VAL A 92 -28.08 19.84 20.16
C VAL A 92 -29.60 19.70 19.95
N PRO A 93 -30.45 20.53 20.56
CA PRO A 93 -31.90 20.47 20.36
C PRO A 93 -32.27 20.81 18.90
N TRP A 94 -33.39 20.26 18.43
CA TRP A 94 -33.90 20.59 17.10
C TRP A 94 -34.49 22.02 17.11
N PRO A 95 -34.11 22.88 16.15
CA PRO A 95 -34.58 24.27 16.12
C PRO A 95 -35.99 24.42 15.53
N PHE A 96 -36.61 23.32 15.11
CA PHE A 96 -37.87 23.29 14.36
C PHE A 96 -38.98 22.65 15.17
N GLY A 97 -40.21 23.17 15.04
CA GLY A 97 -41.41 22.53 15.62
C GLY A 97 -41.70 21.15 15.03
N SER A 98 -41.27 20.92 13.79
CA SER A 98 -41.36 19.64 13.07
C SER A 98 -40.00 19.27 12.45
N PRO A 99 -39.12 18.53 13.16
CA PRO A 99 -37.86 18.04 12.59
C PRO A 99 -38.12 16.93 11.57
N LEU A 100 -37.43 16.96 10.42
CA LEU A 100 -37.71 16.04 9.31
C LEU A 100 -36.51 15.17 8.92
N ALA A 101 -35.34 15.76 8.73
CA ALA A 101 -34.18 15.03 8.24
C ALA A 101 -32.85 15.67 8.63
N THR A 102 -31.79 14.89 8.52
CA THR A 102 -30.41 15.34 8.70
C THR A 102 -29.67 15.16 7.38
N VAL A 103 -29.10 16.23 6.84
CA VAL A 103 -28.28 16.21 5.63
C VAL A 103 -26.83 16.33 6.05
N GLU A 104 -26.02 15.32 5.76
CA GLU A 104 -24.59 15.40 5.97
C GLU A 104 -23.90 15.83 4.69
N ILE A 105 -23.01 16.81 4.77
CA ILE A 105 -22.15 17.21 3.66
C ILE A 105 -20.88 16.40 3.77
N ARG A 106 -20.73 15.39 2.91
CA ARG A 106 -19.61 14.45 2.95
C ARG A 106 -18.66 14.70 1.78
N ARG A 107 -17.37 14.69 2.09
CA ARG A 107 -16.30 14.64 1.09
C ARG A 107 -15.72 13.24 1.05
N ARG A 108 -15.72 12.67 -0.14
CA ARG A 108 -15.11 11.36 -0.39
C ARG A 108 -13.75 11.55 -1.05
N THR A 109 -12.71 11.10 -0.36
CA THR A 109 -11.32 11.14 -0.85
C THR A 109 -10.85 9.72 -1.13
N VAL A 110 -10.34 9.51 -2.34
CA VAL A 110 -9.81 8.23 -2.82
C VAL A 110 -8.30 8.36 -2.96
N ASP A 111 -7.58 7.69 -2.08
CA ASP A 111 -6.12 7.64 -2.08
C ASP A 111 -5.64 6.41 -2.85
N HIS A 112 -4.91 6.64 -3.94
CA HIS A 112 -4.36 5.61 -4.80
C HIS A 112 -2.90 5.31 -4.46
N GLY A 113 -2.57 4.03 -4.43
CA GLY A 113 -1.21 3.55 -4.23
C GLY A 113 -0.90 3.02 -2.83
N TRP A 114 0.24 2.34 -2.77
CA TRP A 114 0.80 1.78 -1.56
C TRP A 114 2.34 1.75 -1.67
N PRO A 115 3.08 2.04 -0.58
CA PRO A 115 2.60 2.37 0.76
C PRO A 115 2.08 3.82 0.91
N PHE A 116 2.53 4.72 0.04
CA PHE A 116 2.13 6.13 0.04
C PHE A 116 1.05 6.38 -1.02
N ALA A 117 0.21 7.40 -0.78
CA ALA A 117 -0.77 7.86 -1.75
C ALA A 117 -0.08 8.71 -2.82
N SER A 118 0.15 8.13 -4.00
CA SER A 118 0.78 8.82 -5.15
C SER A 118 -0.20 9.68 -5.92
N ARG A 119 -1.48 9.33 -5.87
CA ARG A 119 -2.56 10.08 -6.49
C ARG A 119 -3.73 10.12 -5.53
N THR A 120 -4.30 11.30 -5.35
CA THR A 120 -5.49 11.50 -4.53
C THR A 120 -6.58 12.07 -5.43
N THR A 121 -7.75 11.43 -5.40
CA THR A 121 -8.92 11.85 -6.16
C THR A 121 -10.00 12.24 -5.17
N ILE A 122 -10.37 13.52 -5.21
CA ILE A 122 -11.47 14.07 -4.42
C ILE A 122 -12.70 13.97 -5.32
N ALA A 123 -13.66 13.14 -4.91
CA ALA A 123 -14.94 12.99 -5.59
C ALA A 123 -15.83 14.24 -5.33
N PRO A 124 -16.86 14.45 -6.16
CA PRO A 124 -17.87 15.47 -5.88
C PRO A 124 -18.44 15.32 -4.46
N LEU A 125 -18.84 16.43 -3.85
CA LEU A 125 -19.48 16.41 -2.54
C LEU A 125 -20.78 15.61 -2.59
N GLU A 126 -20.95 14.70 -1.65
CA GLU A 126 -22.15 13.90 -1.46
C GLU A 126 -23.00 14.56 -0.37
N LEU A 127 -24.32 14.60 -0.55
CA LEU A 127 -25.27 15.15 0.45
C LEU A 127 -26.26 14.05 0.88
N PRO A 128 -25.79 12.97 1.54
CA PRO A 128 -26.67 11.96 2.12
C PRO A 128 -27.62 12.59 3.13
N THR A 129 -28.90 12.37 2.87
CA THR A 129 -30.00 12.80 3.72
C THR A 129 -30.59 11.60 4.42
N VAL A 130 -30.59 11.67 5.75
CA VAL A 130 -31.15 10.67 6.66
C VAL A 130 -32.44 11.23 7.23
N PRO A 131 -33.61 10.72 6.83
CA PRO A 131 -34.89 11.16 7.35
C PRO A 131 -35.08 10.63 8.77
N LEU A 132 -35.74 11.42 9.61
CA LEU A 132 -36.01 11.05 11.00
C LEU A 132 -37.14 10.02 11.11
N ALA A 133 -38.02 9.99 10.11
CA ALA A 133 -39.12 9.02 10.01
C ALA A 133 -38.64 7.60 9.68
N ASP A 134 -37.52 7.47 8.96
CA ASP A 134 -36.91 6.19 8.60
C ASP A 134 -35.38 6.33 8.48
N PRO A 135 -34.63 6.08 9.57
CA PRO A 135 -33.18 6.30 9.60
C PRO A 135 -32.39 5.29 8.75
N ASP A 136 -33.02 4.20 8.31
CA ASP A 136 -32.36 3.17 7.50
C ASP A 136 -32.29 3.56 6.01
N VAL A 137 -33.10 4.54 5.58
CA VAL A 137 -33.13 5.04 4.20
C VAL A 137 -32.23 6.27 4.07
N VAL A 138 -31.14 6.14 3.29
CA VAL A 138 -30.24 7.26 3.00
C VAL A 138 -30.39 7.65 1.53
N VAL A 139 -30.77 8.92 1.28
CA VAL A 139 -30.90 9.47 -0.07
C VAL A 139 -29.85 10.56 -0.28
N ASP A 140 -28.95 10.38 -1.24
CA ASP A 140 -28.01 11.44 -1.64
C ASP A 140 -28.72 12.47 -2.52
N LEU A 141 -28.86 13.71 -2.02
CA LEU A 141 -29.54 14.80 -2.71
C LEU A 141 -28.82 15.25 -3.98
N THR A 142 -27.52 14.97 -4.10
CA THR A 142 -26.73 15.30 -5.29
C THR A 142 -26.71 14.19 -6.33
N GLY A 143 -27.16 12.99 -5.96
CA GLY A 143 -27.17 11.82 -6.81
C GLY A 143 -28.15 11.93 -8.00
N PRO A 144 -27.92 11.20 -9.10
CA PRO A 144 -28.84 11.14 -10.22
C PRO A 144 -30.21 10.55 -9.83
N ASP A 145 -30.22 9.67 -8.83
CA ASP A 145 -31.43 8.96 -8.37
C ASP A 145 -32.16 9.69 -7.23
N ALA A 146 -31.72 10.90 -6.87
CA ALA A 146 -32.25 11.66 -5.74
C ALA A 146 -33.78 11.85 -5.83
N ALA A 147 -34.29 12.24 -7.00
CA ALA A 147 -35.72 12.49 -7.19
C ALA A 147 -36.57 11.22 -6.99
N ALA A 148 -36.08 10.06 -7.46
CA ALA A 148 -36.76 8.78 -7.29
C ALA A 148 -36.72 8.31 -5.83
N GLY A 149 -35.56 8.45 -5.17
CA GLY A 149 -35.40 8.13 -3.74
C GLY A 149 -36.29 9.00 -2.85
N LEU A 150 -36.37 10.30 -3.12
CA LEU A 150 -37.24 11.23 -2.39
C LEU A 150 -38.73 10.93 -2.62
N ALA A 151 -39.14 10.56 -3.83
CA ALA A 151 -40.51 10.15 -4.12
C ALA A 151 -40.88 8.87 -3.33
N ALA A 152 -40.02 7.85 -3.36
CA ALA A 152 -40.24 6.61 -2.62
C ALA A 152 -40.30 6.85 -1.10
N LEU A 153 -39.43 7.72 -0.57
CA LEU A 153 -39.44 8.11 0.84
C LEU A 153 -40.75 8.81 1.21
N ARG A 154 -41.23 9.73 0.36
CA ARG A 154 -42.49 10.44 0.57
C ARG A 154 -43.67 9.48 0.58
N ASP A 155 -43.70 8.50 -0.32
CA ASP A 155 -44.78 7.51 -0.38
C ASP A 155 -44.77 6.57 0.84
N ALA A 156 -43.58 6.21 1.34
CA ALA A 156 -43.43 5.33 2.49
C ALA A 156 -43.70 6.02 3.84
N THR A 157 -43.23 7.26 4.02
CA THR A 157 -43.20 7.95 5.32
C THR A 157 -44.14 9.16 5.40
N GLY A 158 -44.68 9.62 4.27
CA GLY A 158 -45.45 10.86 4.17
C GLY A 158 -44.61 12.13 4.30
N VAL A 159 -43.28 12.03 4.41
CA VAL A 159 -42.37 13.18 4.57
C VAL A 159 -41.95 13.72 3.21
N ASP A 160 -42.22 15.00 2.98
CA ASP A 160 -41.83 15.71 1.76
C ASP A 160 -40.52 16.51 1.98
N LEU A 161 -39.44 16.02 1.38
CA LEU A 161 -38.10 16.64 1.36
C LEU A 161 -37.74 17.20 -0.03
N PHE A 162 -38.70 17.34 -0.95
CA PHE A 162 -38.46 18.04 -2.21
C PHE A 162 -38.03 19.49 -1.93
N GLY A 163 -36.95 19.94 -2.59
CA GLY A 163 -36.29 21.23 -2.28
C GLY A 163 -35.26 21.17 -1.15
N GLY A 164 -35.03 20.02 -0.52
CA GLY A 164 -34.01 19.84 0.52
C GLY A 164 -32.60 20.23 0.07
N LEU A 165 -32.26 20.00 -1.20
CA LEU A 165 -30.99 20.43 -1.79
C LEU A 165 -30.89 21.96 -1.84
N ASP A 166 -31.93 22.64 -2.32
CA ASP A 166 -31.94 24.11 -2.42
C ASP A 166 -31.84 24.76 -1.04
N VAL A 167 -32.55 24.21 -0.06
CA VAL A 167 -32.48 24.67 1.34
C VAL A 167 -31.08 24.44 1.92
N ALA A 168 -30.47 23.28 1.71
CA ALA A 168 -29.11 23.02 2.17
C ALA A 168 -28.10 23.99 1.52
N MET A 169 -28.27 24.30 0.24
CA MET A 169 -27.44 25.25 -0.51
C MET A 169 -27.61 26.68 -0.02
N ASP A 170 -28.84 27.11 0.27
CA ASP A 170 -29.12 28.44 0.81
C ASP A 170 -28.53 28.60 2.22
N VAL A 171 -28.66 27.57 3.07
CA VAL A 171 -28.05 27.55 4.41
C VAL A 171 -26.53 27.67 4.31
N MET A 172 -25.86 26.87 3.47
CA MET A 172 -24.40 26.99 3.27
C MET A 172 -23.99 28.38 2.78
N THR A 173 -24.79 28.99 1.90
CA THR A 173 -24.56 30.35 1.39
C THR A 173 -24.69 31.39 2.51
N SER A 174 -25.73 31.28 3.33
CA SER A 174 -25.99 32.18 4.46
C SER A 174 -24.87 32.12 5.52
N GLU A 175 -24.28 30.94 5.69
CA GLU A 175 -23.20 30.66 6.63
C GLU A 175 -21.79 30.97 6.09
N ARG A 176 -21.73 31.69 4.96
CA ARG A 176 -20.49 32.09 4.26
C ARG A 176 -19.61 30.92 3.81
N ARG A 177 -20.17 29.71 3.63
CA ARG A 177 -19.48 28.54 3.04
C ARG A 177 -19.69 28.45 1.53
N ARG A 178 -19.36 29.54 0.81
CA ARG A 178 -19.55 29.62 -0.65
C ARG A 178 -18.68 28.62 -1.41
N ASP A 179 -17.53 28.26 -0.84
CA ASP A 179 -16.63 27.22 -1.33
C ASP A 179 -17.33 25.87 -1.48
N LEU A 180 -18.11 25.44 -0.48
CA LEU A 180 -18.87 24.18 -0.55
C LEU A 180 -20.00 24.24 -1.57
N VAL A 181 -20.67 25.39 -1.68
CA VAL A 181 -21.76 25.61 -2.66
C VAL A 181 -21.21 25.51 -4.08
N ASP A 182 -20.07 26.13 -4.35
CA ASP A 182 -19.41 26.08 -5.66
C ASP A 182 -18.92 24.66 -5.98
N ASP A 183 -18.41 23.91 -4.98
CA ASP A 183 -18.03 22.51 -5.14
C ASP A 183 -19.23 21.61 -5.48
N VAL A 184 -20.36 21.76 -4.76
CA VAL A 184 -21.60 21.00 -5.04
C VAL A 184 -22.12 21.31 -6.45
N ARG A 185 -22.11 22.58 -6.86
CA ARG A 185 -22.58 23.01 -8.20
C ARG A 185 -21.66 22.54 -9.31
N SER A 186 -20.34 22.65 -9.12
CA SER A 186 -19.36 22.33 -10.15
C SER A 186 -19.33 20.83 -10.45
N ARG A 187 -19.72 19.97 -9.48
CA ARG A 187 -19.59 18.51 -9.53
C ARG A 187 -18.21 18.08 -10.05
N SER A 188 -17.20 18.87 -9.73
CA SER A 188 -15.87 18.68 -10.28
C SER A 188 -15.15 17.57 -9.52
N THR A 189 -14.50 16.68 -10.26
CA THR A 189 -13.60 15.69 -9.67
C THR A 189 -12.20 16.25 -9.74
N THR A 190 -11.58 16.48 -8.58
CA THR A 190 -10.21 16.98 -8.53
C THR A 190 -9.26 15.82 -8.30
N THR A 191 -8.32 15.62 -9.23
CA THR A 191 -7.27 14.61 -9.08
C THR A 191 -5.92 15.30 -8.95
N THR A 192 -5.23 15.04 -7.85
CA THR A 192 -3.87 15.55 -7.63
C THR A 192 -2.88 14.40 -7.61
N ARG A 193 -1.70 14.61 -8.20
CA ARG A 193 -0.63 13.62 -8.25
C ARG A 193 0.60 14.15 -7.54
N SER A 194 1.09 13.38 -6.57
CA SER A 194 2.31 13.65 -5.82
C SER A 194 3.46 12.80 -6.39
N TRP A 195 4.28 13.40 -7.25
CA TRP A 195 5.45 12.73 -7.82
C TRP A 195 6.48 12.33 -6.76
N SER A 196 6.60 13.11 -5.68
CA SER A 196 7.43 12.78 -4.52
C SER A 196 6.98 11.48 -3.85
N ALA A 197 5.67 11.31 -3.62
CA ALA A 197 5.13 10.08 -3.04
C ALA A 197 5.26 8.89 -4.01
N THR A 198 5.12 9.14 -5.31
CA THR A 198 5.35 8.11 -6.35
C THR A 198 6.79 7.59 -6.31
N LEU A 199 7.78 8.50 -6.23
CA LEU A 199 9.20 8.13 -6.11
C LEU A 199 9.51 7.44 -4.79
N ALA A 200 8.93 7.91 -3.68
CA ALA A 200 9.07 7.27 -2.37
C ALA A 200 8.49 5.86 -2.35
N ALA A 201 7.32 5.65 -2.98
CA ALA A 201 6.70 4.33 -3.12
C ALA A 201 7.58 3.40 -3.97
N ALA A 202 8.05 3.86 -5.13
CA ALA A 202 8.96 3.09 -5.98
C ALA A 202 10.26 2.71 -5.26
N ALA A 203 10.88 3.64 -4.52
CA ALA A 203 12.08 3.37 -3.74
C ALA A 203 11.82 2.36 -2.61
N THR A 204 10.68 2.47 -1.93
CA THR A 204 10.30 1.55 -0.85
C THR A 204 10.05 0.15 -1.39
N LEU A 205 9.31 0.02 -2.50
CA LEU A 205 9.03 -1.26 -3.15
C LEU A 205 10.29 -1.89 -3.71
N TRP A 206 11.19 -1.10 -4.31
CA TRP A 206 12.50 -1.58 -4.73
C TRP A 206 13.29 -2.17 -3.56
N LEU A 207 13.37 -1.46 -2.43
CA LEU A 207 14.08 -1.96 -1.25
C LEU A 207 13.42 -3.22 -0.68
N LEU A 208 12.08 -3.28 -0.63
CA LEU A 208 11.36 -4.47 -0.18
C LEU A 208 11.59 -5.67 -1.10
N LEU A 209 11.56 -5.47 -2.42
CA LEU A 209 11.89 -6.51 -3.41
C LEU A 209 13.34 -6.97 -3.28
N PHE A 210 14.27 -6.04 -3.08
CA PHE A 210 15.67 -6.38 -2.89
C PHE A 210 15.89 -7.17 -1.60
N VAL A 211 15.35 -6.73 -0.46
CA VAL A 211 15.46 -7.42 0.82
C VAL A 211 14.81 -8.80 0.76
N SER A 212 13.60 -8.91 0.21
CA SER A 212 12.93 -10.21 0.03
C SER A 212 13.74 -11.15 -0.88
N SER A 213 14.33 -10.63 -1.97
CA SER A 213 15.21 -11.42 -2.84
C SER A 213 16.46 -11.93 -2.10
N ILE A 214 17.06 -11.11 -1.21
CA ILE A 214 18.19 -11.55 -0.38
C ILE A 214 17.76 -12.71 0.52
N VAL A 215 16.58 -12.63 1.15
CA VAL A 215 16.07 -13.71 2.00
C VAL A 215 15.90 -15.00 1.18
N VAL A 216 15.35 -14.92 -0.03
CA VAL A 216 15.22 -16.08 -0.95
C VAL A 216 16.59 -16.64 -1.38
N ILE A 217 17.55 -15.77 -1.66
CA ILE A 217 18.92 -16.18 -2.02
C ILE A 217 19.61 -16.86 -0.83
N ARG A 218 19.44 -16.35 0.38
CA ARG A 218 20.05 -16.94 1.59
C ARG A 218 19.41 -18.26 1.98
N THR A 219 18.09 -18.37 1.89
CA THR A 219 17.37 -19.62 2.17
C THR A 219 17.77 -20.71 1.16
N SER A 220 17.90 -20.39 -0.13
CA SER A 220 18.40 -21.32 -1.14
C SER A 220 19.89 -21.69 -0.93
N GLN A 221 20.74 -20.75 -0.50
CA GLN A 221 22.12 -21.04 -0.12
C GLN A 221 22.20 -22.03 1.06
N VAL A 222 21.37 -21.85 2.09
CA VAL A 222 21.29 -22.78 3.23
C VAL A 222 20.76 -24.14 2.78
N GLY A 223 19.75 -24.18 1.93
CA GLY A 223 19.18 -25.42 1.38
C GLY A 223 20.22 -26.23 0.61
N THR A 224 20.97 -25.60 -0.31
CA THR A 224 22.04 -26.28 -1.07
C THR A 224 23.16 -26.80 -0.17
N TRP A 225 23.53 -26.04 0.88
CA TRP A 225 24.50 -26.50 1.87
C TRP A 225 23.97 -27.71 2.66
N PHE A 226 22.71 -27.68 3.09
CA PHE A 226 22.09 -28.77 3.84
C PHE A 226 21.99 -30.06 3.01
N VAL A 227 21.56 -29.97 1.75
CA VAL A 227 21.53 -31.11 0.81
C VAL A 227 22.92 -31.68 0.59
N GLY A 228 23.93 -30.82 0.41
CA GLY A 228 25.33 -31.25 0.29
C GLY A 228 25.84 -31.97 1.54
N ARG A 229 25.55 -31.42 2.73
CA ARG A 229 25.91 -32.03 4.02
C ARG A 229 25.21 -33.37 4.22
N TRP A 230 23.94 -33.48 3.85
CA TRP A 230 23.18 -34.72 3.95
C TRP A 230 23.69 -35.79 3.00
N ARG A 231 24.01 -35.44 1.74
CA ARG A 231 24.67 -36.35 0.79
C ARG A 231 26.00 -36.85 1.34
N ARG A 232 26.85 -35.97 1.88
CA ARG A 232 28.12 -36.37 2.52
C ARG A 232 27.89 -37.31 3.71
N ARG A 233 26.95 -36.99 4.60
CA ARG A 233 26.60 -37.87 5.74
C ARG A 233 26.14 -39.25 5.28
N ARG A 234 25.30 -39.34 4.25
CA ARG A 234 24.89 -40.62 3.65
C ARG A 234 26.07 -41.38 3.05
N MET A 235 26.98 -40.71 2.35
CA MET A 235 28.18 -41.34 1.79
C MET A 235 29.09 -41.88 2.90
N VAL A 236 29.32 -41.08 3.96
CA VAL A 236 30.12 -41.48 5.12
C VAL A 236 29.47 -42.63 5.88
N GLY A 237 28.13 -42.62 6.05
CA GLY A 237 27.39 -43.73 6.65
C GLY A 237 27.57 -45.03 5.88
N LYS A 238 27.35 -45.02 4.56
CA LYS A 238 27.58 -46.19 3.70
C LYS A 238 29.02 -46.70 3.78
N LEU A 239 30.01 -45.80 3.84
CA LEU A 239 31.41 -46.17 3.99
C LEU A 239 31.73 -46.78 5.36
N ARG A 240 31.10 -46.27 6.42
CA ARG A 240 31.21 -46.84 7.78
C ARG A 240 30.62 -48.24 7.85
N ASP A 241 29.55 -48.50 7.10
CA ASP A 241 28.93 -49.82 6.97
C ASP A 241 29.69 -50.75 6.00
N GLY A 242 30.87 -50.34 5.54
CA GLY A 242 31.70 -51.12 4.62
C GLY A 242 31.16 -51.20 3.20
N ARG A 243 30.25 -50.32 2.77
CA ARG A 243 29.65 -50.36 1.41
C ARG A 243 30.07 -49.19 0.53
N CYS A 244 30.09 -49.42 -0.78
CA CYS A 244 30.34 -48.38 -1.76
C CYS A 244 29.19 -47.34 -1.75
N PRO A 245 29.48 -46.03 -1.63
CA PRO A 245 28.44 -45.00 -1.53
C PRO A 245 27.62 -44.84 -2.81
N PHE A 246 28.17 -45.25 -3.96
CA PHE A 246 27.57 -45.08 -5.28
C PHE A 246 26.76 -46.30 -5.73
N CYS A 247 27.33 -47.52 -5.70
CA CYS A 247 26.66 -48.74 -6.16
C CYS A 247 26.21 -49.70 -5.05
N GLY A 248 26.62 -49.47 -3.79
CA GLY A 248 26.24 -50.33 -2.66
C GLY A 248 27.04 -51.63 -2.51
N TYR A 249 28.02 -51.89 -3.39
CA TYR A 249 28.91 -53.06 -3.31
C TYR A 249 29.63 -53.15 -1.96
N ASP A 250 29.79 -54.36 -1.43
CA ASP A 250 30.45 -54.60 -0.15
C ASP A 250 31.97 -54.51 -0.28
N LEU A 251 32.58 -53.65 0.54
CA LEU A 251 34.00 -53.33 0.60
C LEU A 251 34.65 -53.88 1.87
N SER A 252 33.91 -54.61 2.72
CA SER A 252 34.38 -55.14 4.02
C SER A 252 35.65 -56.01 3.92
N GLY A 253 35.90 -56.64 2.76
CA GLY A 253 37.10 -57.43 2.50
C GLY A 253 38.31 -56.67 1.94
N ILE A 254 38.18 -55.38 1.57
CA ILE A 254 39.23 -54.62 0.89
C ILE A 254 39.84 -53.59 1.87
N ARG A 255 41.13 -53.72 2.20
CA ARG A 255 41.85 -52.71 3.01
C ARG A 255 42.06 -51.43 2.17
N PHE A 256 41.37 -50.35 2.54
CA PHE A 256 41.51 -48.99 1.97
C PHE A 256 41.29 -48.87 0.45
N PRO A 257 40.10 -49.20 -0.08
CA PRO A 257 39.82 -49.09 -1.50
C PRO A 257 39.76 -47.61 -1.93
N ARG A 258 40.72 -47.17 -2.76
CA ARG A 258 40.67 -45.83 -3.40
C ARG A 258 39.59 -45.74 -4.48
N LYS A 259 39.23 -46.87 -5.10
CA LYS A 259 38.27 -46.99 -6.21
C LYS A 259 37.42 -48.24 -5.98
N CYS A 260 36.14 -48.18 -6.34
CA CYS A 260 35.26 -49.34 -6.29
C CYS A 260 35.61 -50.31 -7.44
N SER A 261 35.74 -51.61 -7.16
CA SER A 261 35.99 -52.66 -8.16
C SER A 261 34.82 -52.82 -9.15
N GLU A 262 33.59 -52.74 -8.64
CA GLU A 262 32.36 -52.81 -9.44
C GLU A 262 32.12 -51.56 -10.31
N CYS A 263 31.82 -50.42 -9.67
CA CYS A 263 31.39 -49.24 -10.42
C CYS A 263 32.53 -48.34 -10.91
N GLY A 264 33.79 -48.66 -10.60
CA GLY A 264 34.95 -47.87 -11.00
C GLY A 264 34.99 -46.42 -10.47
N ARG A 265 34.09 -46.03 -9.56
CA ARG A 265 34.12 -44.66 -8.99
C ARG A 265 35.16 -44.55 -7.89
N ARG A 266 35.84 -43.39 -7.80
CA ARG A 266 36.74 -43.09 -6.68
C ARG A 266 35.94 -42.95 -5.39
N ILE A 267 36.42 -43.59 -4.35
CA ILE A 267 35.82 -43.59 -3.01
C ILE A 267 36.52 -42.55 -2.13
N TRP A 268 37.85 -42.43 -2.28
CA TRP A 268 38.71 -41.48 -1.59
C TRP A 268 39.60 -40.76 -2.61
N GLY A 269 39.62 -39.43 -2.54
CA GLY A 269 40.36 -38.55 -3.46
C GLY A 269 39.85 -37.13 -3.41
#